data_AF-A0A0G3GDB6-F1
#
_entry.id   AF-A0A0G3GDB6-F1
#
_cell.length_a   1.000
_cell.length_b   1.000
_cell.length_c   1.000
_cell.angle_alpha   90.00
_cell.angle_beta   90.00
_cell.angle_gamma   90.00
#
_symmetry.space_group_name_H-M   'P 1'
#
loop_
_entity.id
_entity.type
_entity.pdbx_description
1 polymer ?
#
loop_
_entity_poly.entity_id
_entity_poly.type
_entity_poly.pdbx_seq_one_letter_code
_entity_poly.pdbx_strand_id
1 'polypeptide(L)'
;MNVSLVFDRALDRRQVACFFLLATLLYALPLILADFRYIDDSWRTLEAGNAWAGEGRWFTDLLYQVLSFSGAAPDIFPLPLLLAILAVALALARLTFHYFPEPTLACCLVPLPLWYNPFLLQNLSYQYDGPSMALSLVAVIYAVTCRGTSRLRRLWEPAAWLVLAFGLYQISLNVFLGLVCLDLCRTVCNRWSWRQCLDLLGDRFAQLGLALLVYFAMAVWLMGTERTALLNWNADPLMQLGINLATVLQKVALLFHGGYAWILAVLVLIALMGALGVGRRLEGGEEPGWKTWLLGLLWLLTSLILALLVPGITLLFRDFNEGARTLMGFGVWLMLLFYLAYLALTPLHRRLSALLIIPLLATLSLSFAYGRVLTLQKTFSSGALYSLAHDITSRRELYEAKRIYMSVTYSAHWLTSACGSFNQLPVLHYLLNVDYLLLPESPPFLGITNVVIERERRNATRVGYRGYPPLVDNLYYRIYLLGDYGFIVMKEPSRTRAPLC
;
A
#
# COMPACT_ATOMS: atom_id res chain seq x y z
N MET A 1 21.54 18.86 -26.91
CA MET A 1 20.70 19.42 -25.81
C MET A 1 21.59 19.54 -24.59
N ASN A 2 21.89 20.76 -24.13
CA ASN A 2 22.82 20.95 -23.00
C ASN A 2 22.15 20.43 -21.72
N VAL A 3 22.61 19.28 -21.21
CA VAL A 3 22.08 18.64 -19.99
C VAL A 3 22.10 19.61 -18.79
N SER A 4 23.04 20.55 -18.81
CA SER A 4 23.20 21.63 -17.83
C SER A 4 22.01 22.58 -17.69
N LEU A 5 21.19 22.78 -18.74
CA LEU A 5 20.04 23.70 -18.70
C LEU A 5 18.75 23.03 -18.19
N VAL A 6 18.68 21.70 -18.19
CA VAL A 6 17.44 20.97 -17.88
C VAL A 6 17.18 20.89 -16.37
N PHE A 7 18.23 20.73 -15.56
CA PHE A 7 18.09 20.56 -14.10
C PHE A 7 17.84 21.88 -13.35
N ASP A 8 18.33 22.99 -13.89
CA ASP A 8 18.29 24.30 -13.23
C ASP A 8 17.07 25.15 -13.66
N ARG A 9 16.29 24.67 -14.64
CA ARG A 9 15.11 25.36 -15.18
C ARG A 9 13.85 25.05 -14.38
N ALA A 10 13.06 26.09 -14.10
CA ALA A 10 11.71 25.93 -13.56
C ALA A 10 10.81 25.24 -14.59
N LEU A 11 10.11 24.19 -14.14
CA LEU A 11 9.21 23.40 -14.96
C LEU A 11 7.81 23.99 -14.97
N ASP A 12 7.16 23.97 -16.14
CA ASP A 12 5.76 24.35 -16.24
C ASP A 12 4.82 23.23 -15.73
N ARG A 13 3.53 23.54 -15.60
CA ARG A 13 2.53 22.59 -15.09
C ARG A 13 2.41 21.32 -15.95
N ARG A 14 2.57 21.43 -17.27
CA ARG A 14 2.43 20.30 -18.20
C ARG A 14 3.64 19.37 -18.09
N GLN A 15 4.84 19.94 -17.97
CA GLN A 15 6.09 19.20 -17.77
C GLN A 15 6.08 18.44 -16.45
N VAL A 16 5.65 19.08 -15.36
CA VAL A 16 5.51 18.42 -14.05
C VAL A 16 4.49 17.29 -14.11
N ALA A 17 3.32 17.51 -14.72
CA ALA A 17 2.30 16.48 -14.87
C ALA A 17 2.79 15.30 -15.74
N CYS A 18 3.50 15.57 -16.84
CA CYS A 18 4.08 14.55 -17.70
C CYS A 18 5.16 13.73 -16.98
N PHE A 19 6.04 14.39 -16.20
CA PHE A 19 7.03 13.72 -15.36
C PHE A 19 6.35 12.73 -14.41
N PHE A 20 5.33 13.17 -13.67
CA PHE A 20 4.65 12.29 -12.74
C PHE A 20 3.90 11.17 -13.45
N LEU A 21 3.25 11.44 -14.60
CA LEU A 21 2.56 10.41 -15.37
C LEU A 21 3.50 9.29 -15.80
N LEU A 22 4.68 9.65 -16.32
CA LEU A 22 5.69 8.66 -16.71
C LEU A 22 6.23 7.91 -15.49
N ALA A 23 6.55 8.61 -14.41
CA ALA A 23 7.09 8.00 -13.20
C ALA A 23 6.08 7.06 -12.53
N THR A 24 4.82 7.46 -12.38
CA THR A 24 3.79 6.65 -11.73
C THR A 24 3.42 5.43 -12.57
N LEU A 25 3.32 5.59 -13.90
CA LEU A 25 3.13 4.48 -14.82
C LEU A 25 4.28 3.48 -14.77
N LEU A 26 5.54 3.96 -14.78
CA LEU A 26 6.72 3.08 -14.74
C LEU A 26 6.76 2.24 -13.46
N TYR A 27 6.34 2.80 -12.32
CA TYR A 27 6.27 2.07 -11.06
C TYR A 27 5.16 1.02 -11.03
N ALA A 28 4.03 1.27 -11.70
CA ALA A 28 2.89 0.34 -11.77
C ALA A 28 3.01 -0.68 -12.91
N LEU A 29 3.84 -0.41 -13.93
CA LEU A 29 4.05 -1.26 -15.09
C LEU A 29 4.31 -2.74 -14.74
N PRO A 30 5.22 -3.11 -13.81
CA PRO A 30 5.47 -4.51 -13.50
C PRO A 30 4.23 -5.24 -12.92
N LEU A 31 3.29 -4.53 -12.30
CA LEU A 31 2.03 -5.09 -11.79
C LEU A 31 1.04 -5.33 -12.94
N ILE A 32 0.92 -4.36 -13.86
CA ILE A 32 0.08 -4.47 -15.07
C ILE A 32 0.54 -5.65 -15.92
N LEU A 33 1.86 -5.82 -16.09
CA LEU A 33 2.43 -6.93 -16.85
C LEU A 33 2.27 -8.30 -16.16
N ALA A 34 2.30 -8.34 -14.83
CA ALA A 34 2.09 -9.58 -14.07
C ALA A 34 0.64 -10.08 -14.20
N ASP A 35 -0.34 -9.15 -14.21
CA ASP A 35 -1.77 -9.46 -14.33
C ASP A 35 -2.19 -10.60 -13.37
N PHE A 36 -1.82 -10.44 -12.11
CA PHE A 36 -2.04 -11.47 -11.09
C PHE A 36 -3.29 -11.14 -10.28
N ARG A 37 -4.25 -12.08 -10.24
CA ARG A 37 -5.45 -11.97 -9.40
C ARG A 37 -5.05 -12.14 -7.95
N TYR A 38 -5.00 -11.04 -7.23
CA TYR A 38 -4.47 -11.02 -5.88
C TYR A 38 -5.54 -11.33 -4.83
N ILE A 39 -5.38 -12.47 -4.15
CA ILE A 39 -6.23 -12.90 -3.02
C ILE A 39 -7.74 -12.82 -3.39
N ASP A 40 -8.43 -11.80 -2.89
CA ASP A 40 -9.88 -11.59 -3.03
C ASP A 40 -10.29 -11.32 -4.49
N ASP A 41 -9.35 -10.89 -5.34
CA ASP A 41 -9.59 -10.63 -6.76
C ASP A 41 -10.11 -11.90 -7.48
N SER A 42 -9.70 -13.10 -7.05
CA SER A 42 -10.15 -14.36 -7.66
C SER A 42 -11.66 -14.56 -7.52
N TRP A 43 -12.18 -14.37 -6.32
CA TRP A 43 -13.62 -14.44 -6.06
C TRP A 43 -14.38 -13.32 -6.78
N ARG A 44 -13.83 -12.10 -6.81
CA ARG A 44 -14.46 -10.95 -7.49
C ARG A 44 -14.54 -11.14 -9.00
N THR A 45 -13.51 -11.68 -9.63
CA THR A 45 -13.55 -11.99 -11.07
C THR A 45 -14.65 -13.01 -11.39
N LEU A 46 -14.87 -14.00 -10.52
CA LEU A 46 -15.86 -15.05 -10.75
C LEU A 46 -17.30 -14.60 -10.49
N GLU A 47 -17.53 -13.86 -9.39
CA GLU A 47 -18.88 -13.47 -8.97
C GLU A 47 -19.29 -12.05 -9.39
N ALA A 48 -18.37 -11.28 -9.98
CA ALA A 48 -18.53 -9.84 -10.19
C ALA A 48 -18.93 -9.10 -8.89
N GLY A 49 -18.43 -9.57 -7.74
CA GLY A 49 -18.87 -9.15 -6.41
C GLY A 49 -18.46 -7.73 -6.03
N ASN A 50 -19.39 -6.95 -5.46
CA ASN A 50 -19.22 -5.55 -5.05
C ASN A 50 -19.57 -5.31 -3.58
N ALA A 51 -18.94 -6.05 -2.67
CA ALA A 51 -19.23 -5.99 -1.24
C ALA A 51 -18.47 -4.87 -0.46
N TRP A 52 -18.00 -3.79 -1.09
CA TRP A 52 -17.18 -2.78 -0.39
C TRP A 52 -18.01 -1.83 0.48
N ALA A 53 -19.28 -1.58 0.17
CA ALA A 53 -20.15 -0.76 1.00
C ALA A 53 -20.27 -1.26 2.45
N GLY A 54 -20.39 -2.57 2.65
CA GLY A 54 -20.46 -3.18 3.99
C GLY A 54 -19.19 -2.95 4.83
N GLU A 55 -18.08 -2.64 4.15
CA GLU A 55 -16.76 -2.36 4.70
C GLU A 55 -16.47 -0.85 4.86
N GLY A 56 -17.49 -0.01 4.65
CA GLY A 56 -17.36 1.45 4.74
C GLY A 56 -16.67 2.08 3.52
N ARG A 57 -16.53 1.32 2.43
CA ARG A 57 -15.84 1.74 1.20
C ARG A 57 -16.82 1.99 0.05
N TRP A 58 -17.87 2.77 0.31
CA TRP A 58 -18.99 3.03 -0.63
C TRP A 58 -18.56 3.61 -1.97
N PHE A 59 -17.54 4.46 -1.97
CA PHE A 59 -17.05 5.07 -3.20
C PHE A 59 -16.29 4.05 -4.07
N THR A 60 -15.87 2.91 -3.52
CA THR A 60 -15.32 1.79 -4.32
C THR A 60 -16.42 1.08 -5.08
N ASP A 61 -17.57 0.78 -4.45
CA ASP A 61 -18.74 0.24 -5.17
C ASP A 61 -19.16 1.19 -6.29
N LEU A 62 -19.30 2.47 -5.98
CA LEU A 62 -19.68 3.50 -6.97
C LEU A 62 -18.69 3.57 -8.13
N LEU A 63 -17.39 3.51 -7.85
CA LEU A 63 -16.35 3.50 -8.87
C LEU A 63 -16.56 2.36 -9.87
N TYR A 64 -16.77 1.13 -9.40
CA TYR A 64 -16.98 -0.02 -10.28
C TYR A 64 -18.32 0.02 -11.01
N GLN A 65 -19.38 0.49 -10.36
CA GLN A 65 -20.68 0.64 -11.00
C GLN A 65 -20.63 1.66 -12.16
N VAL A 66 -19.94 2.79 -11.96
CA VAL A 66 -19.76 3.83 -12.98
C VAL A 66 -18.89 3.33 -14.12
N LEU A 67 -17.74 2.69 -13.83
CA LEU A 67 -16.80 2.26 -14.86
C LEU A 67 -17.31 1.06 -15.68
N SER A 68 -18.09 0.17 -15.05
CA SER A 68 -18.65 -1.01 -15.73
C SER A 68 -20.04 -0.78 -16.32
N PHE A 69 -20.69 0.35 -16.02
CA PHE A 69 -22.09 0.61 -16.33
C PHE A 69 -23.04 -0.51 -15.86
N SER A 70 -22.71 -1.14 -14.73
CA SER A 70 -23.45 -2.29 -14.17
C SER A 70 -23.68 -2.14 -12.67
N GLY A 71 -24.62 -2.91 -12.11
CA GLY A 71 -24.83 -3.00 -10.66
C GLY A 71 -23.81 -3.89 -9.94
N ALA A 72 -22.75 -4.31 -10.63
CA ALA A 72 -21.76 -5.29 -10.17
C ALA A 72 -20.32 -4.78 -10.43
N ALA A 73 -19.31 -5.60 -10.14
CA ALA A 73 -17.91 -5.29 -10.38
C ALA A 73 -17.26 -6.35 -11.30
N PRO A 74 -17.59 -6.35 -12.61
CA PRO A 74 -16.89 -7.21 -13.57
C PRO A 74 -15.40 -6.85 -13.63
N ASP A 75 -14.58 -7.82 -13.99
CA ASP A 75 -13.14 -7.61 -14.16
C ASP A 75 -12.87 -6.73 -15.39
N ILE A 76 -12.44 -5.49 -15.13
CA ILE A 76 -12.07 -4.49 -16.15
C ILE A 76 -10.62 -4.02 -15.96
N PHE A 77 -9.79 -4.80 -15.27
CA PHE A 77 -8.37 -4.51 -15.12
C PHE A 77 -7.68 -4.44 -16.51
N PRO A 78 -6.74 -3.50 -16.74
CA PRO A 78 -6.15 -2.51 -15.84
C PRO A 78 -6.82 -1.11 -15.89
N LEU A 79 -8.00 -0.95 -16.49
CA LEU A 79 -8.60 0.36 -16.74
C LEU A 79 -8.73 1.24 -15.47
N PRO A 80 -9.28 0.76 -14.33
CA PRO A 80 -9.37 1.60 -13.13
C PRO A 80 -8.00 2.04 -12.61
N LEU A 81 -6.97 1.19 -12.72
CA LEU A 81 -5.61 1.52 -12.32
C LEU A 81 -5.01 2.61 -13.21
N LEU A 82 -5.21 2.55 -14.53
CA LEU A 82 -4.72 3.58 -15.46
C LEU A 82 -5.36 4.95 -15.18
N LEU A 83 -6.65 4.98 -14.85
CA LEU A 83 -7.33 6.20 -14.44
C LEU A 83 -6.80 6.74 -13.10
N ALA A 84 -6.54 5.85 -12.13
CA ALA A 84 -5.93 6.22 -10.86
C ALA A 84 -4.51 6.78 -11.04
N ILE A 85 -3.69 6.18 -11.93
CA ILE A 85 -2.34 6.66 -12.27
C ILE A 85 -2.38 8.10 -12.81
N LEU A 86 -3.32 8.40 -13.70
CA LEU A 86 -3.53 9.75 -14.22
C LEU A 86 -3.91 10.73 -13.08
N ALA A 87 -4.86 10.33 -12.24
CA ALA A 87 -5.31 11.16 -11.11
C ALA A 87 -4.17 11.42 -10.10
N VAL A 88 -3.37 10.40 -9.78
CA VAL A 88 -2.19 10.51 -8.91
C VAL A 88 -1.15 11.42 -9.52
N ALA A 89 -0.89 11.33 -10.83
CA ALA A 89 0.07 12.22 -11.48
C ALA A 89 -0.33 13.70 -11.36
N LEU A 90 -1.62 14.00 -11.53
CA LEU A 90 -2.16 15.35 -11.34
C LEU A 90 -2.11 15.79 -9.87
N ALA A 91 -2.40 14.89 -8.94
CA ALA A 91 -2.32 15.15 -7.50
C ALA A 91 -0.89 15.48 -7.06
N LEU A 92 0.09 14.67 -7.48
CA LEU A 92 1.52 14.90 -7.17
C LEU A 92 2.04 16.18 -7.83
N ALA A 93 1.61 16.50 -9.05
CA ALA A 93 1.91 17.77 -9.68
C ALA A 93 1.38 18.94 -8.84
N ARG A 94 0.11 18.87 -8.42
CA ARG A 94 -0.51 19.88 -7.54
C ARG A 94 0.23 20.01 -6.21
N LEU A 95 0.61 18.90 -5.60
CA LEU A 95 1.37 18.87 -4.35
C LEU A 95 2.77 19.48 -4.52
N THR A 96 3.41 19.24 -5.66
CA THR A 96 4.71 19.83 -5.98
C THR A 96 4.61 21.36 -6.05
N PHE A 97 3.60 21.91 -6.74
CA PHE A 97 3.38 23.37 -6.77
C PHE A 97 2.93 23.94 -5.43
N HIS A 98 2.27 23.14 -4.59
CA HIS A 98 1.97 23.54 -3.21
C HIS A 98 3.26 23.71 -2.40
N TYR A 99 4.23 22.80 -2.58
CA TYR A 99 5.51 22.84 -1.86
C TYR A 99 6.57 23.75 -2.45
N PHE A 100 6.57 23.93 -3.77
CA PHE A 100 7.59 24.66 -4.51
C PHE A 100 6.91 25.55 -5.56
N PRO A 101 6.88 26.89 -5.38
CA PRO A 101 6.25 27.80 -6.34
C PRO A 101 6.87 27.74 -7.74
N GLU A 102 8.19 27.55 -7.80
CA GLU A 102 8.97 27.40 -9.04
C GLU A 102 9.67 26.03 -9.04
N PRO A 103 8.93 24.94 -9.33
CA PRO A 103 9.47 23.61 -9.18
C PRO A 103 10.53 23.30 -10.24
N THR A 104 11.62 22.68 -9.81
CA THR A 104 12.60 22.03 -10.70
C THR A 104 12.34 20.53 -10.78
N LEU A 105 13.10 19.83 -11.62
CA LEU A 105 13.08 18.37 -11.63
C LEU A 105 13.38 17.77 -10.25
N ALA A 106 14.34 18.33 -9.50
CA ALA A 106 14.66 17.87 -8.14
C ALA A 106 13.49 18.08 -7.17
N CYS A 107 12.69 19.14 -7.35
CA CYS A 107 11.48 19.36 -6.56
C CYS A 107 10.44 18.27 -6.81
N CYS A 108 10.34 17.74 -8.03
CA CYS A 108 9.42 16.65 -8.37
C CYS A 108 9.82 15.31 -7.73
N LEU A 109 11.12 15.12 -7.40
CA LEU A 109 11.60 13.93 -6.70
C LEU A 109 11.12 13.87 -5.24
N VAL A 110 10.83 15.02 -4.62
CA VAL A 110 10.48 15.11 -3.19
C VAL A 110 9.14 14.44 -2.85
N PRO A 111 8.01 14.70 -3.56
CA PRO A 111 6.73 14.05 -3.26
C PRO A 111 6.57 12.66 -3.91
N LEU A 112 7.47 12.26 -4.81
CA LEU A 112 7.39 10.96 -5.49
C LEU A 112 7.36 9.74 -4.54
N PRO A 113 7.99 9.74 -3.35
CA PRO A 113 7.88 8.65 -2.37
C PRO A 113 6.46 8.35 -1.88
N LEU A 114 5.49 9.24 -2.06
CA LEU A 114 4.08 8.92 -1.80
C LEU A 114 3.57 7.80 -2.72
N TRP A 115 4.08 7.72 -3.95
CA TRP A 115 3.79 6.65 -4.91
C TRP A 115 4.89 5.59 -4.95
N TYR A 116 6.17 6.01 -4.91
CA TYR A 116 7.36 5.16 -4.87
C TYR A 116 7.61 4.61 -3.45
N ASN A 117 6.52 4.25 -2.75
CA ASN A 117 6.52 3.63 -1.45
C ASN A 117 6.59 2.10 -1.64
N PRO A 118 7.63 1.41 -1.15
CA PRO A 118 7.73 -0.05 -1.21
C PRO A 118 6.48 -0.77 -0.71
N PHE A 119 5.88 -0.31 0.38
CA PHE A 119 4.72 -0.96 0.99
C PHE A 119 3.43 -0.74 0.20
N LEU A 120 3.37 0.31 -0.62
CA LEU A 120 2.23 0.57 -1.52
C LEU A 120 2.11 -0.50 -2.61
N LEU A 121 3.17 -1.28 -2.89
CA LEU A 121 3.12 -2.39 -3.85
C LEU A 121 2.06 -3.42 -3.50
N GLN A 122 1.84 -3.70 -2.21
CA GLN A 122 0.77 -4.60 -1.79
C GLN A 122 -0.61 -3.99 -2.10
N ASN A 123 -0.82 -2.68 -1.86
CA ASN A 123 -2.08 -2.03 -2.24
C ASN A 123 -2.33 -2.14 -3.75
N LEU A 124 -1.31 -1.83 -4.56
CA LEU A 124 -1.41 -1.84 -6.02
C LEU A 124 -1.50 -3.24 -6.62
N SER A 125 -1.23 -4.30 -5.85
CA SER A 125 -1.38 -5.68 -6.29
C SER A 125 -2.85 -6.10 -6.43
N TYR A 126 -3.75 -5.50 -5.64
CA TYR A 126 -5.19 -5.72 -5.78
C TYR A 126 -5.68 -5.07 -7.07
N GLN A 127 -6.14 -5.89 -8.02
CA GLN A 127 -6.71 -5.44 -9.28
C GLN A 127 -7.97 -4.60 -9.04
N TYR A 128 -8.74 -4.93 -8.00
CA TYR A 128 -9.96 -4.22 -7.67
C TYR A 128 -9.77 -3.06 -6.67
N ASP A 129 -9.27 -3.35 -5.46
CA ASP A 129 -9.10 -2.34 -4.40
C ASP A 129 -7.90 -1.40 -4.64
N GLY A 130 -6.88 -1.82 -5.37
CA GLY A 130 -5.68 -1.00 -5.63
C GLY A 130 -5.99 0.37 -6.22
N PRO A 131 -6.78 0.44 -7.31
CA PRO A 131 -7.26 1.70 -7.88
C PRO A 131 -8.01 2.60 -6.88
N SER A 132 -8.91 2.06 -6.05
CA SER A 132 -9.65 2.87 -5.08
C SER A 132 -8.76 3.36 -3.94
N MET A 133 -7.82 2.53 -3.47
CA MET A 133 -6.79 2.93 -2.51
C MET A 133 -5.88 4.05 -3.06
N ALA A 134 -5.52 3.99 -4.35
CA ALA A 134 -4.76 5.05 -5.02
C ALA A 134 -5.57 6.35 -5.17
N LEU A 135 -6.86 6.26 -5.50
CA LEU A 135 -7.76 7.44 -5.55
C LEU A 135 -8.00 8.04 -4.16
N SER A 136 -7.95 7.23 -3.10
CA SER A 136 -7.98 7.73 -1.72
C SER A 136 -6.77 8.62 -1.40
N LEU A 137 -5.58 8.21 -1.85
CA LEU A 137 -4.36 9.04 -1.76
C LEU A 137 -4.52 10.36 -2.54
N VAL A 138 -5.12 10.31 -3.75
CA VAL A 138 -5.44 11.53 -4.52
C VAL A 138 -6.33 12.46 -3.71
N ALA A 139 -7.42 11.94 -3.15
CA ALA A 139 -8.37 12.73 -2.38
C ALA A 139 -7.69 13.39 -1.16
N VAL A 140 -6.82 12.68 -0.44
CA VAL A 140 -6.02 13.26 0.66
C VAL A 140 -5.10 14.39 0.18
N ILE A 141 -4.40 14.22 -0.94
CA ILE A 141 -3.54 15.26 -1.50
C ILE A 141 -4.37 16.51 -1.86
N TYR A 142 -5.56 16.31 -2.42
CA TYR A 142 -6.48 17.42 -2.72
C TYR A 142 -7.01 18.08 -1.44
N ALA A 143 -7.30 17.33 -0.37
CA ALA A 143 -7.71 17.90 0.92
C ALA A 143 -6.63 18.84 1.48
N VAL A 144 -5.36 18.45 1.42
CA VAL A 144 -4.25 19.28 1.91
C VAL A 144 -4.01 20.50 1.02
N THR A 145 -4.12 20.34 -0.30
CA THR A 145 -3.73 21.38 -1.26
C THR A 145 -4.87 22.33 -1.68
N CYS A 146 -6.13 22.02 -1.37
CA CYS A 146 -7.27 22.90 -1.64
C CYS A 146 -7.21 24.17 -0.77
N ARG A 147 -7.45 25.32 -1.41
CA ARG A 147 -7.52 26.64 -0.75
C ARG A 147 -8.81 27.32 -1.16
N GLY A 148 -9.88 27.08 -0.40
CA GLY A 148 -11.16 27.75 -0.60
C GLY A 148 -11.03 29.26 -0.44
N THR A 149 -11.68 30.02 -1.32
CA THR A 149 -11.60 31.50 -1.32
C THR A 149 -12.41 32.13 -0.19
N SER A 150 -13.50 31.48 0.24
CA SER A 150 -14.31 31.89 1.40
C SER A 150 -14.03 31.00 2.62
N ARG A 151 -14.36 31.49 3.82
CA ARG A 151 -14.22 30.71 5.08
C ARG A 151 -14.97 29.39 5.02
N LEU A 152 -16.20 29.41 4.51
CA LEU A 152 -17.02 28.20 4.38
C LEU A 152 -16.36 27.20 3.42
N ARG A 153 -15.90 27.65 2.24
CA ARG A 153 -15.20 26.80 1.26
C ARG A 153 -13.89 26.23 1.79
N ARG A 154 -13.17 27.00 2.61
CA ARG A 154 -11.94 26.54 3.27
C ARG A 154 -12.20 25.38 4.23
N LEU A 155 -13.40 25.29 4.81
CA LEU A 155 -13.78 24.21 5.70
C LEU A 155 -14.34 23.00 4.93
N TRP A 156 -15.36 23.21 4.07
CA TRP A 156 -16.07 22.07 3.48
C TRP A 156 -15.34 21.40 2.31
N GLU A 157 -14.56 22.14 1.50
CA GLU A 157 -13.89 21.53 0.34
C GLU A 157 -12.88 20.45 0.77
N PRO A 158 -11.95 20.72 1.72
CA PRO A 158 -11.07 19.68 2.23
C PRO A 158 -11.82 18.56 2.93
N ALA A 159 -12.88 18.88 3.70
CA ALA A 159 -13.67 17.87 4.39
C ALA A 159 -14.36 16.91 3.42
N ALA A 160 -14.90 17.41 2.29
CA ALA A 160 -15.50 16.58 1.25
C ALA A 160 -14.47 15.63 0.60
N TRP A 161 -13.26 16.13 0.34
CA TRP A 161 -12.15 15.28 -0.13
C TRP A 161 -11.76 14.22 0.89
N LEU A 162 -11.79 14.52 2.20
CA LEU A 162 -11.52 13.52 3.25
C LEU A 162 -12.64 12.48 3.37
N VAL A 163 -13.91 12.86 3.24
CA VAL A 163 -15.02 11.92 3.19
C VAL A 163 -14.86 10.97 2.01
N LEU A 164 -14.50 11.50 0.83
CA LEU A 164 -14.18 10.67 -0.34
C LEU A 164 -12.99 9.74 -0.05
N ALA A 165 -11.92 10.25 0.56
CA ALA A 165 -10.75 9.45 0.91
C ALA A 165 -11.11 8.28 1.83
N PHE A 166 -11.86 8.53 2.90
CA PHE A 166 -12.22 7.51 3.88
C PHE A 166 -13.23 6.49 3.32
N GLY A 167 -14.18 6.95 2.50
CA GLY A 167 -15.11 6.06 1.80
C GLY A 167 -14.50 5.30 0.61
N LEU A 168 -13.23 5.56 0.27
CA LEU A 168 -12.44 4.72 -0.63
C LEU A 168 -11.51 3.80 0.16
N TYR A 169 -10.75 4.36 1.11
CA TYR A 169 -9.82 3.63 1.96
C TYR A 169 -9.49 4.40 3.25
N GLN A 170 -9.85 3.83 4.41
CA GLN A 170 -9.77 4.51 5.71
C GLN A 170 -8.33 4.78 6.18
N ILE A 171 -7.35 3.95 5.77
CA ILE A 171 -5.94 4.10 6.17
C ILE A 171 -5.32 5.40 5.62
N SER A 172 -5.93 6.01 4.60
CA SER A 172 -5.54 7.32 4.09
C SER A 172 -5.53 8.43 5.15
N LEU A 173 -6.22 8.25 6.28
CA LEU A 173 -6.09 9.11 7.48
C LEU A 173 -4.64 9.29 7.91
N ASN A 174 -3.84 8.21 7.91
CA ASN A 174 -2.43 8.25 8.27
C ASN A 174 -1.64 9.17 7.34
N VAL A 175 -1.94 9.11 6.04
CA VAL A 175 -1.31 9.96 5.02
C VAL A 175 -1.72 11.41 5.21
N PHE A 176 -3.00 11.68 5.47
CA PHE A 176 -3.49 13.04 5.71
C PHE A 176 -2.81 13.69 6.91
N LEU A 177 -2.82 13.01 8.08
CA LEU A 177 -2.15 13.49 9.28
C LEU A 177 -0.65 13.67 9.05
N GLY A 178 -0.03 12.79 8.27
CA GLY A 178 1.38 12.92 7.91
C GLY A 178 1.65 14.16 7.07
N LEU A 179 0.84 14.43 6.04
CA LEU A 179 0.99 15.62 5.21
C LEU A 179 0.72 16.90 6.00
N VAL A 180 -0.18 16.88 6.98
CA VAL A 180 -0.35 17.99 7.95
C VAL A 180 0.92 18.19 8.77
N CYS A 181 1.55 17.12 9.27
CA CYS A 181 2.84 17.21 9.95
C CYS A 181 3.94 17.80 9.05
N LEU A 182 3.96 17.43 7.76
CA LEU A 182 4.91 17.96 6.79
C LEU A 182 4.65 19.45 6.49
N ASP A 183 3.38 19.86 6.36
CA ASP A 183 3.00 21.27 6.23
C ASP A 183 3.54 22.07 7.44
N LEU A 184 3.36 21.56 8.67
CA LEU A 184 3.89 22.18 9.90
C LEU A 184 5.42 22.24 9.90
N CYS A 185 6.10 21.17 9.49
CA CYS A 185 7.56 21.20 9.35
C CYS A 185 7.99 22.31 8.38
N ARG A 186 7.21 22.55 7.30
CA ARG A 186 7.48 23.60 6.31
C ARG A 186 7.20 25.00 6.85
N THR A 187 6.15 25.19 7.63
CA THR A 187 5.84 26.52 8.23
C THR A 187 6.99 26.97 9.13
N VAL A 188 7.54 26.04 9.91
CA VAL A 188 8.75 26.24 10.73
C VAL A 188 9.94 26.62 9.86
N CYS A 189 10.17 25.91 8.74
CA CYS A 189 11.26 26.23 7.79
C CYS A 189 11.13 27.60 7.13
N ASN A 190 9.89 28.06 6.89
CA ASN A 190 9.57 29.34 6.25
C ASN A 190 9.42 30.49 7.25
N ARG A 191 9.80 30.31 8.52
CA ARG A 191 9.72 31.33 9.58
C ARG A 191 8.31 31.90 9.79
N TRP A 192 7.29 31.05 9.70
CA TRP A 192 5.94 31.46 10.07
C TRP A 192 5.85 31.72 11.58
N SER A 193 5.02 32.68 11.96
CA SER A 193 4.76 32.98 13.37
C SER A 193 4.03 31.83 14.06
N TRP A 194 4.16 31.76 15.39
CA TRP A 194 3.46 30.75 16.21
C TRP A 194 1.95 30.75 15.98
N ARG A 195 1.33 31.93 15.83
CA ARG A 195 -0.11 32.08 15.57
C ARG A 195 -0.52 31.44 14.24
N GLN A 196 0.26 31.66 13.19
CA GLN A 196 -0.02 31.06 11.88
C GLN A 196 0.08 29.53 11.90
N CYS A 197 0.95 28.96 12.75
CA CYS A 197 1.02 27.51 12.94
C CYS A 197 -0.22 26.96 13.66
N LEU A 198 -0.71 27.67 14.68
CA LEU A 198 -1.95 27.31 15.37
C LEU A 198 -3.18 27.45 14.47
N ASP A 199 -3.26 28.51 13.65
CA ASP A 199 -4.35 28.71 12.70
C ASP A 199 -4.39 27.57 11.67
N LEU A 200 -3.22 27.16 11.15
CA LEU A 200 -3.11 26.00 10.27
C LEU A 200 -3.62 24.72 10.97
N LEU A 201 -3.17 24.44 12.19
CA LEU A 201 -3.64 23.27 12.95
C LEU A 201 -5.15 23.30 13.17
N GLY A 202 -5.68 24.45 13.60
CA GLY A 202 -7.11 24.66 13.82
C GLY A 202 -7.93 24.38 12.57
N ASP A 203 -7.51 24.95 11.43
CA ASP A 203 -8.17 24.71 10.13
C ASP A 203 -8.15 23.22 9.76
N ARG A 204 -7.00 22.52 9.90
CA ARG A 204 -6.87 21.10 9.56
C ARG A 204 -7.69 20.19 10.47
N PHE A 205 -7.72 20.45 11.78
CA PHE A 205 -8.53 19.67 12.72
C PHE A 205 -10.02 19.92 12.55
N ALA A 206 -10.44 21.15 12.23
CA ALA A 206 -11.84 21.45 11.91
C ALA A 206 -12.29 20.71 10.64
N GLN A 207 -11.46 20.70 9.59
CA GLN A 207 -11.71 19.94 8.35
C GLN A 207 -11.82 18.44 8.62
N LEU A 208 -10.90 17.87 9.41
CA LEU A 208 -10.92 16.47 9.78
C LEU A 208 -12.14 16.11 10.64
N GLY A 209 -12.46 16.94 11.63
CA GLY A 209 -13.62 16.74 12.51
C GLY A 209 -14.93 16.71 11.72
N LEU A 210 -15.12 17.66 10.79
CA LEU A 210 -16.27 17.68 9.90
C LEU A 210 -16.32 16.44 9.00
N ALA A 211 -15.19 16.03 8.42
CA ALA A 211 -15.12 14.85 7.58
C ALA A 211 -15.45 13.55 8.32
N LEU A 212 -14.91 13.38 9.54
CA LEU A 212 -15.21 12.23 10.38
C LEU A 212 -16.68 12.20 10.78
N LEU A 213 -17.27 13.36 11.13
CA LEU A 213 -18.69 13.45 11.46
C LEU A 213 -19.55 12.97 10.29
N VAL A 214 -19.27 13.44 9.07
CA VAL A 214 -20.01 13.04 7.86
C VAL A 214 -19.77 11.56 7.54
N TYR A 215 -18.52 11.10 7.59
CA TYR A 215 -18.17 9.70 7.32
C TYR A 215 -18.84 8.74 8.31
N PHE A 216 -18.79 9.02 9.62
CA PHE A 216 -19.44 8.18 10.63
C PHE A 216 -20.96 8.24 10.54
N ALA A 217 -21.54 9.40 10.21
CA ALA A 217 -22.96 9.48 9.94
C ALA A 217 -23.35 8.54 8.79
N MET A 218 -22.58 8.47 7.71
CA MET A 218 -22.80 7.49 6.63
C MET A 218 -22.54 6.05 7.08
N ALA A 219 -21.51 5.83 7.90
CA ALA A 219 -21.12 4.51 8.40
C ALA A 219 -22.21 3.81 9.21
N VAL A 220 -22.92 4.54 10.07
CA VAL A 220 -23.99 3.99 10.91
C VAL A 220 -25.12 3.37 10.08
N TRP A 221 -25.38 3.88 8.88
CA TRP A 221 -26.45 3.38 8.03
C TRP A 221 -26.02 2.25 7.09
N LEU A 222 -24.72 2.09 6.83
CA LEU A 222 -24.22 1.32 5.69
C LEU A 222 -23.17 0.25 6.05
N MET A 223 -22.58 0.26 7.27
CA MET A 223 -21.53 -0.69 7.66
C MET A 223 -22.02 -1.84 8.55
N GLY A 224 -21.38 -3.01 8.41
CA GLY A 224 -21.50 -4.11 9.36
C GLY A 224 -20.74 -3.86 10.67
N THR A 225 -21.13 -4.54 11.76
CA THR A 225 -20.65 -4.28 13.12
C THR A 225 -19.26 -4.86 13.47
N GLU A 226 -18.67 -5.70 12.62
CA GLU A 226 -17.50 -6.51 13.03
C GLU A 226 -16.13 -5.81 12.90
N ARG A 227 -15.99 -4.76 12.08
CA ARG A 227 -14.67 -4.14 11.76
C ARG A 227 -14.35 -2.83 12.46
N THR A 228 -15.20 -2.37 13.37
CA THR A 228 -14.99 -1.14 14.16
C THR A 228 -14.42 -1.42 15.55
N ALA A 229 -14.10 -2.68 15.87
CA ALA A 229 -13.59 -3.07 17.18
C ALA A 229 -12.19 -2.47 17.44
N LEU A 230 -12.15 -1.50 18.35
CA LEU A 230 -10.91 -0.94 18.89
C LEU A 230 -10.33 -1.87 19.96
N LEU A 231 -9.06 -1.62 20.31
CA LEU A 231 -8.38 -2.30 21.42
C LEU A 231 -9.25 -2.35 22.67
N ASN A 232 -9.24 -3.51 23.34
CA ASN A 232 -9.92 -3.65 24.61
C ASN A 232 -9.12 -2.92 25.68
N TRP A 233 -9.63 -1.76 26.12
CA TRP A 233 -8.99 -0.92 27.14
C TRP A 233 -8.83 -1.62 28.50
N ASN A 234 -9.50 -2.75 28.72
CA ASN A 234 -9.39 -3.56 29.93
C ASN A 234 -8.27 -4.62 29.88
N ALA A 235 -7.58 -4.79 28.73
CA ALA A 235 -6.61 -5.86 28.49
C ALA A 235 -5.20 -5.33 28.16
N ASP A 236 -4.67 -4.45 29.01
CA ASP A 236 -3.35 -3.80 28.87
C ASP A 236 -3.03 -3.27 27.45
N PRO A 237 -3.68 -2.17 27.05
CA PRO A 237 -3.55 -1.61 25.71
C PRO A 237 -2.14 -1.10 25.39
N LEU A 238 -1.34 -0.73 26.40
CA LEU A 238 0.03 -0.24 26.19
C LEU A 238 0.96 -1.38 25.80
N MET A 239 0.82 -2.55 26.45
CA MET A 239 1.58 -3.74 26.05
C MET A 239 1.22 -4.16 24.62
N GLN A 240 -0.07 -4.18 24.27
CA GLN A 240 -0.51 -4.53 22.92
C GLN A 240 0.00 -3.53 21.87
N LEU A 241 -0.02 -2.23 22.18
CA LEU A 241 0.57 -1.20 21.32
C LEU A 241 2.07 -1.43 21.10
N GLY A 242 2.80 -1.79 22.15
CA GLY A 242 4.22 -2.12 22.09
C GLY A 242 4.51 -3.33 21.21
N ILE A 243 3.71 -4.39 21.33
CA ILE A 243 3.80 -5.60 20.49
C ILE A 243 3.52 -5.24 19.03
N ASN A 244 2.44 -4.52 18.75
CA ASN A 244 2.08 -4.10 17.39
C ASN A 244 3.19 -3.26 16.76
N LEU A 245 3.76 -2.32 17.51
CA LEU A 245 4.86 -1.48 17.04
C LEU A 245 6.14 -2.30 16.78
N ALA A 246 6.48 -3.25 17.66
CA ALA A 246 7.61 -4.15 17.47
C ALA A 246 7.45 -5.01 16.21
N THR A 247 6.24 -5.53 15.96
CA THR A 247 5.92 -6.27 14.74
C THR A 247 6.10 -5.39 13.50
N VAL A 248 5.57 -4.15 13.49
CA VAL A 248 5.75 -3.21 12.37
C VAL A 248 7.23 -2.94 12.14
N LEU A 249 8.01 -2.68 13.20
CA LEU A 249 9.45 -2.45 13.10
C LEU A 249 10.18 -3.66 12.50
N GLN A 250 9.82 -4.88 12.88
CA GLN A 250 10.39 -6.09 12.29
C GLN A 250 10.08 -6.20 10.79
N LYS A 251 8.85 -5.89 10.36
CA LYS A 251 8.49 -5.93 8.94
C LYS A 251 9.18 -4.81 8.14
N VAL A 252 9.25 -3.61 8.70
CA VAL A 252 9.97 -2.47 8.09
C VAL A 252 11.48 -2.75 8.02
N ALA A 253 12.04 -3.43 9.01
CA ALA A 253 13.45 -3.84 9.03
C ALA A 253 13.83 -4.74 7.85
N LEU A 254 12.89 -5.51 7.30
CA LEU A 254 13.14 -6.36 6.11
C LEU A 254 13.58 -5.54 4.88
N LEU A 255 13.20 -4.26 4.83
CA LEU A 255 13.60 -3.33 3.78
C LEU A 255 15.10 -2.99 3.87
N PHE A 256 15.70 -3.05 5.06
CA PHE A 256 17.10 -2.73 5.31
C PHE A 256 18.00 -3.95 5.09
N HIS A 257 17.99 -4.48 3.86
CA HIS A 257 18.86 -5.58 3.45
C HIS A 257 19.73 -5.19 2.24
N GLY A 258 20.96 -5.72 2.19
CA GLY A 258 21.89 -5.51 1.08
C GLY A 258 22.15 -4.03 0.73
N GLY A 259 22.24 -3.72 -0.57
CA GLY A 259 22.49 -2.36 -1.06
C GLY A 259 21.39 -1.36 -0.72
N TYR A 260 20.15 -1.82 -0.54
CA TYR A 260 19.01 -0.96 -0.20
C TYR A 260 19.20 -0.30 1.18
N ALA A 261 19.76 -1.04 2.15
CA ALA A 261 20.07 -0.54 3.48
C ALA A 261 21.05 0.65 3.43
N TRP A 262 22.12 0.54 2.64
CA TRP A 262 23.12 1.59 2.48
C TRP A 262 22.54 2.85 1.83
N ILE A 263 21.70 2.68 0.80
CA ILE A 263 21.05 3.80 0.12
C ILE A 263 20.13 4.56 1.09
N LEU A 264 19.32 3.86 1.88
CA LEU A 264 18.49 4.51 2.90
C LEU A 264 19.32 5.14 4.02
N ALA A 265 20.40 4.49 4.47
CA ALA A 265 21.28 5.05 5.50
C ALA A 265 21.90 6.38 5.05
N VAL A 266 22.40 6.45 3.82
CA VAL A 266 22.91 7.70 3.23
C VAL A 266 21.82 8.76 3.13
N LEU A 267 20.61 8.40 2.70
CA LEU A 267 19.47 9.33 2.66
C LEU A 267 19.15 9.87 4.05
N VAL A 268 19.11 9.02 5.08
CA VAL A 268 18.88 9.42 6.47
C VAL A 268 19.97 10.35 6.96
N LEU A 269 21.26 10.07 6.69
CA LEU A 269 22.36 10.96 7.07
C LEU A 269 22.24 12.34 6.42
N ILE A 270 21.87 12.42 5.14
CA ILE A 270 21.66 13.70 4.45
C ILE A 270 20.42 14.42 5.01
N ALA A 271 19.35 13.69 5.30
CA ALA A 271 18.16 14.25 5.94
C ALA A 271 18.45 14.80 7.35
N LEU A 272 19.32 14.14 8.12
CA LEU A 272 19.78 14.63 9.43
C LEU A 272 20.55 15.94 9.29
N MET A 273 21.42 16.08 8.28
CA MET A 273 22.07 17.37 7.99
C MET A 273 21.05 18.47 7.66
N GLY A 274 20.00 18.12 6.91
CA GLY A 274 18.88 19.03 6.62
C GLY A 274 18.13 19.46 7.86
N ALA A 275 17.80 18.51 8.74
CA ALA A 275 17.18 18.75 10.04
C ALA A 275 18.01 19.69 10.94
N LEU A 276 19.32 19.47 11.02
CA LEU A 276 20.23 20.37 11.75
C LEU A 276 20.24 21.78 11.14
N GLY A 277 20.17 21.88 9.81
CA GLY A 277 20.01 23.15 9.11
C GLY A 277 18.72 23.88 9.46
N VAL A 278 17.61 23.15 9.66
CA VAL A 278 16.33 23.72 10.14
C VAL A 278 16.46 24.23 11.57
N GLY A 279 17.10 23.45 12.46
CA GLY A 279 17.37 23.85 13.85
C GLY A 279 18.11 25.19 13.94
N ARG A 280 19.20 25.35 13.19
CA ARG A 280 19.97 26.61 13.13
C ARG A 280 19.17 27.80 12.61
N ARG A 281 18.20 27.57 11.71
CA ARG A 281 17.34 28.64 11.17
C ARG A 281 16.34 29.15 12.21
N LEU A 282 15.93 28.30 13.16
CA LEU A 282 15.04 28.66 14.26
C LEU A 282 15.72 29.58 15.27
N GLU A 283 16.99 29.30 15.60
CA GLU A 283 17.79 30.12 16.51
C GLU A 283 17.97 31.57 16.02
N GLY A 284 18.02 31.78 14.70
CA GLY A 284 18.11 33.10 14.08
C GLY A 284 16.76 33.77 13.76
N GLY A 285 15.67 33.37 14.42
CA GLY A 285 14.33 33.94 14.23
C GLY A 285 14.06 35.22 15.03
N GLU A 286 13.05 36.00 14.62
CA GLU A 286 12.64 37.26 15.27
C GLU A 286 11.68 37.06 16.45
N GLU A 287 11.20 35.84 16.70
CA GLU A 287 10.26 35.55 17.79
C GLU A 287 10.97 35.50 19.17
N PRO A 288 10.27 35.87 20.26
CA PRO A 288 10.75 35.69 21.63
C PRO A 288 11.27 34.27 21.89
N GLY A 289 12.36 34.14 22.65
CA GLY A 289 13.07 32.87 22.86
C GLY A 289 12.20 31.70 23.34
N TRP A 290 11.16 31.95 24.14
CA TRP A 290 10.23 30.89 24.59
C TRP A 290 9.36 30.34 23.45
N LYS A 291 8.93 31.18 22.49
CA LYS A 291 8.17 30.74 21.32
C LYS A 291 9.06 30.00 20.33
N THR A 292 10.32 30.43 20.18
CA THR A 292 11.32 29.69 19.39
C THR A 292 11.55 28.30 19.95
N TRP A 293 11.61 28.16 21.28
CA TRP A 293 11.64 26.86 21.97
C TRP A 293 10.39 26.01 21.68
N LEU A 294 9.19 26.60 21.75
CA LEU A 294 7.95 25.89 21.44
C LEU A 294 7.88 25.44 19.97
N LEU A 295 8.36 26.25 19.03
CA LEU A 295 8.45 25.88 17.61
C LEU A 295 9.44 24.73 17.40
N GLY A 296 10.58 24.75 18.09
CA GLY A 296 11.55 23.64 18.08
C GLY A 296 10.95 22.34 18.66
N LEU A 297 10.24 22.43 19.78
CA LEU A 297 9.54 21.29 20.38
C LEU A 297 8.45 20.76 19.46
N LEU A 298 7.64 21.64 18.84
CA LEU A 298 6.62 21.26 17.87
C LEU A 298 7.23 20.53 16.66
N TRP A 299 8.37 21.00 16.15
CA TRP A 299 9.08 20.35 15.06
C TRP A 299 9.62 18.96 15.42
N LEU A 300 10.17 18.81 16.64
CA LEU A 300 10.63 17.51 17.14
C LEU A 300 9.46 16.53 17.32
N LEU A 301 8.37 16.99 17.94
CA LEU A 301 7.17 16.17 18.16
C LEU A 301 6.50 15.77 16.85
N THR A 302 6.38 16.67 15.88
CA THR A 302 5.81 16.35 14.55
C THR A 302 6.66 15.32 13.81
N SER A 303 7.98 15.39 13.92
CA SER A 303 8.89 14.38 13.36
C SER A 303 8.73 13.01 14.02
N LEU A 304 8.51 12.95 15.33
CA LEU A 304 8.22 11.70 16.06
C LEU A 304 6.84 11.13 15.71
N ILE A 305 5.83 11.99 15.65
CA ILE A 305 4.45 11.62 15.26
C ILE A 305 4.45 11.02 13.84
N LEU A 306 5.23 11.57 12.91
CA LEU A 306 5.35 11.04 11.55
C LEU A 306 5.83 9.58 11.52
N ALA A 307 6.74 9.18 12.42
CA ALA A 307 7.16 7.80 12.53
C ALA A 307 6.02 6.90 13.06
N LEU A 308 5.24 7.38 14.04
CA LEU A 308 4.08 6.66 14.57
C LEU A 308 2.92 6.56 13.57
N LEU A 309 2.81 7.52 12.64
CA LEU A 309 1.82 7.51 11.56
C LEU A 309 2.13 6.48 10.46
N VAL A 310 3.31 5.83 10.47
CA VAL A 310 3.61 4.74 9.52
C VAL A 310 2.56 3.62 9.62
N PRO A 311 2.34 3.00 10.79
CA PRO A 311 1.16 2.15 11.03
C PRO A 311 -0.09 2.95 11.44
N GLY A 312 0.08 4.10 12.10
CA GLY A 312 -0.98 5.05 12.47
C GLY A 312 -2.19 4.42 13.14
N ILE A 313 -3.40 4.66 12.61
CA ILE A 313 -4.65 4.21 13.23
C ILE A 313 -4.76 2.68 13.41
N THR A 314 -4.04 1.90 12.60
CA THR A 314 -4.09 0.43 12.71
C THR A 314 -3.56 -0.09 14.03
N LEU A 315 -2.68 0.66 14.70
CA LEU A 315 -2.19 0.33 16.03
C LEU A 315 -3.31 0.28 17.08
N LEU A 316 -4.44 0.95 16.83
CA LEU A 316 -5.58 1.08 17.75
C LEU A 316 -6.67 0.03 17.49
N PHE A 317 -6.55 -0.78 16.43
CA PHE A 317 -7.51 -1.84 16.14
C PHE A 317 -7.25 -3.09 16.99
N ARG A 318 -8.33 -3.73 17.43
CA ARG A 318 -8.27 -5.01 18.16
C ARG A 318 -7.58 -6.07 17.31
N ASP A 319 -8.04 -6.19 16.08
CA ASP A 319 -7.54 -7.15 15.10
C ASP A 319 -6.49 -6.43 14.25
N PHE A 320 -5.25 -6.42 14.75
CA PHE A 320 -4.11 -5.73 14.12
C PHE A 320 -3.78 -6.36 12.76
N ASN A 321 -3.92 -5.58 11.68
CA ASN A 321 -3.53 -6.01 10.34
C ASN A 321 -2.08 -5.60 10.04
N GLU A 322 -1.17 -6.58 10.10
CA GLU A 322 0.25 -6.38 9.86
C GLU A 322 0.65 -6.30 8.38
N GLY A 323 -0.29 -6.37 7.43
CA GLY A 323 0.02 -6.34 6.00
C GLY A 323 0.62 -5.01 5.56
N ALA A 324 1.60 -5.05 4.65
CA ALA A 324 2.24 -3.86 4.07
C ALA A 324 1.24 -2.82 3.54
N ARG A 325 0.06 -3.28 3.08
CA ARG A 325 -1.02 -2.40 2.60
C ARG A 325 -1.48 -1.33 3.59
N THR A 326 -1.28 -1.55 4.90
CA THR A 326 -1.64 -0.58 5.95
C THR A 326 -0.56 0.48 6.22
N LEU A 327 0.67 0.27 5.72
CA LEU A 327 1.83 1.12 5.97
C LEU A 327 1.94 2.31 4.99
N MET A 328 0.81 2.85 4.52
CA MET A 328 0.81 4.00 3.60
C MET A 328 1.50 5.24 4.18
N GLY A 329 1.51 5.38 5.52
CA GLY A 329 2.21 6.48 6.20
C GLY A 329 3.72 6.47 5.97
N PHE A 330 4.31 5.32 5.61
CA PHE A 330 5.73 5.23 5.23
C PHE A 330 6.09 6.14 4.05
N GLY A 331 5.18 6.29 3.08
CA GLY A 331 5.40 7.19 1.95
C GLY A 331 5.56 8.65 2.38
N VAL A 332 4.82 9.09 3.39
CA VAL A 332 4.93 10.46 3.92
C VAL A 332 6.21 10.63 4.73
N TRP A 333 6.57 9.61 5.52
CA TRP A 333 7.84 9.61 6.25
C TRP A 333 9.05 9.66 5.29
N LEU A 334 9.04 8.87 4.21
CA LEU A 334 10.04 8.98 3.14
C LEU A 334 10.03 10.37 2.48
N MET A 335 8.85 10.92 2.21
CA MET A 335 8.73 12.27 1.66
C MET A 335 9.37 13.33 2.57
N LEU A 336 9.22 13.22 3.90
CA LEU A 336 9.93 14.08 4.85
C LEU A 336 11.45 13.95 4.71
N LEU A 337 11.98 12.71 4.64
CA LEU A 337 13.42 12.49 4.46
C LEU A 337 13.92 13.13 3.16
N PHE A 338 13.18 12.98 2.07
CA PHE A 338 13.49 13.60 0.78
C PHE A 338 13.44 15.13 0.86
N TYR A 339 12.45 15.68 1.56
CA TYR A 339 12.33 17.12 1.76
C TYR A 339 13.51 17.69 2.57
N LEU A 340 13.88 17.04 3.68
CA LEU A 340 15.02 17.44 4.50
C LEU A 340 16.33 17.29 3.73
N ALA A 341 16.51 16.20 2.99
CA ALA A 341 17.68 16.00 2.16
C ALA A 341 17.77 17.05 1.03
N TYR A 342 16.65 17.42 0.42
CA TYR A 342 16.58 18.52 -0.53
C TYR A 342 17.01 19.86 0.10
N LEU A 343 16.57 20.15 1.32
CA LEU A 343 16.97 21.35 2.06
C LEU A 343 18.46 21.36 2.42
N ALA A 344 19.06 20.19 2.64
CA ALA A 344 20.48 20.05 2.89
C ALA A 344 21.32 20.27 1.62
N LEU A 345 20.94 19.65 0.51
CA LEU A 345 21.74 19.60 -0.72
C LEU A 345 21.64 20.88 -1.57
N THR A 346 20.47 21.50 -1.61
CA THR A 346 20.21 22.66 -2.50
C THR A 346 21.13 23.85 -2.20
N PRO A 347 21.39 24.22 -0.92
CA PRO A 347 22.33 25.31 -0.60
C PRO A 347 23.78 25.02 -0.96
N LEU A 348 24.22 23.75 -0.98
CA LEU A 348 25.59 23.40 -1.39
C LEU A 348 25.75 23.56 -2.90
N HIS A 349 24.87 22.92 -3.66
CA HIS A 349 24.78 23.08 -5.10
C HIS A 349 23.44 22.51 -5.60
N ARG A 350 22.68 23.28 -6.38
CA ARG A 350 21.35 22.89 -6.88
C ARG A 350 21.28 21.52 -7.58
N ARG A 351 22.39 21.07 -8.20
CA ARG A 351 22.50 19.78 -8.90
C ARG A 351 22.64 18.59 -7.96
N LEU A 352 23.16 18.78 -6.74
CA LEU A 352 23.27 17.71 -5.76
C LEU A 352 21.90 17.18 -5.35
N SER A 353 20.87 18.03 -5.37
CA SER A 353 19.48 17.62 -5.10
C SER A 353 18.95 16.61 -6.14
N ALA A 354 19.58 16.47 -7.31
CA ALA A 354 19.24 15.42 -8.27
C ALA A 354 19.65 14.01 -7.79
N LEU A 355 20.58 13.89 -6.82
CA LEU A 355 20.98 12.60 -6.24
C LEU A 355 19.84 11.89 -5.51
N LEU A 356 18.75 12.61 -5.18
CA LEU A 356 17.51 12.01 -4.66
C LEU A 356 16.89 10.99 -5.63
N ILE A 357 17.30 10.97 -6.90
CA ILE A 357 16.88 9.93 -7.85
C ILE A 357 17.39 8.54 -7.47
N ILE A 358 18.53 8.43 -6.77
CA ILE A 358 19.15 7.14 -6.41
C ILE A 358 18.23 6.29 -5.52
N PRO A 359 17.72 6.78 -4.37
CA PRO A 359 16.76 6.02 -3.57
C PRO A 359 15.46 5.71 -4.32
N LEU A 360 15.01 6.58 -5.24
CA LEU A 360 13.83 6.31 -6.08
C LEU A 360 14.08 5.21 -7.12
N LEU A 361 15.29 5.11 -7.67
CA LEU A 361 15.66 4.02 -8.56
C LEU A 361 15.74 2.69 -7.80
N ALA A 362 16.17 2.71 -6.53
CA ALA A 362 16.15 1.52 -5.69
C ALA A 362 14.72 1.02 -5.41
N THR A 363 13.78 1.92 -5.08
CA THR A 363 12.35 1.56 -4.91
C THR A 363 11.72 1.11 -6.22
N LEU A 364 12.08 1.74 -7.35
CA LEU A 364 11.62 1.31 -8.66
C LEU A 364 12.13 -0.09 -9.02
N SER A 365 13.41 -0.37 -8.79
CA SER A 365 13.99 -1.69 -9.00
C SER A 365 13.29 -2.75 -8.14
N LEU A 366 12.93 -2.40 -6.90
CA LEU A 366 12.15 -3.28 -6.02
C LEU A 366 10.76 -3.59 -6.60
N SER A 367 10.07 -2.59 -7.17
CA SER A 367 8.79 -2.80 -7.86
C SER A 367 8.89 -3.79 -9.03
N PHE A 368 9.94 -3.67 -9.85
CA PHE A 368 10.18 -4.61 -10.95
C PHE A 368 10.50 -6.02 -10.45
N ALA A 369 11.33 -6.16 -9.42
CA ALA A 369 11.58 -7.45 -8.78
C ALA A 369 10.29 -8.06 -8.23
N TYR A 370 9.44 -7.25 -7.60
CA TYR A 370 8.15 -7.65 -7.08
C TYR A 370 7.19 -8.16 -8.17
N GLY A 371 7.04 -7.44 -9.30
CA GLY A 371 6.19 -7.92 -10.41
C GLY A 371 6.71 -9.22 -11.05
N ARG A 372 8.02 -9.45 -11.06
CA ARG A 372 8.58 -10.75 -11.47
C ARG A 372 8.18 -11.87 -10.50
N VAL A 373 8.20 -11.63 -9.19
CA VAL A 373 7.73 -12.60 -8.19
C VAL A 373 6.24 -12.91 -8.38
N LEU A 374 5.40 -11.91 -8.64
CA LEU A 374 3.98 -12.14 -8.97
C LEU A 374 3.80 -13.01 -10.22
N THR A 375 4.62 -12.78 -11.25
CA THR A 375 4.61 -13.61 -12.47
C THR A 375 5.00 -15.06 -12.18
N LEU A 376 5.98 -15.28 -11.30
CA LEU A 376 6.39 -16.62 -10.86
C LEU A 376 5.27 -17.31 -10.06
N GLN A 377 4.60 -16.58 -9.16
CA GLN A 377 3.42 -17.09 -8.45
C GLN A 377 2.30 -17.47 -9.42
N LYS A 378 1.98 -16.60 -10.38
CA LYS A 378 0.99 -16.87 -11.44
C LYS A 378 1.33 -18.14 -12.19
N THR A 379 2.58 -18.28 -12.62
CA THR A 379 3.06 -19.46 -13.37
C THR A 379 2.92 -20.74 -12.55
N PHE A 380 3.31 -20.70 -11.27
CA PHE A 380 3.17 -21.84 -10.36
C PHE A 380 1.70 -22.24 -10.18
N SER A 381 0.83 -21.28 -9.82
CA SER A 381 -0.59 -21.53 -9.58
C SER A 381 -1.31 -22.01 -10.85
N SER A 382 -1.03 -21.44 -12.02
CA SER A 382 -1.59 -21.90 -13.29
C SER A 382 -1.14 -23.32 -13.64
N GLY A 383 0.14 -23.65 -13.43
CA GLY A 383 0.64 -25.02 -13.66
C GLY A 383 -0.08 -26.06 -12.78
N ALA A 384 -0.22 -25.76 -11.48
CA ALA A 384 -0.97 -26.61 -10.56
C ALA A 384 -2.45 -26.74 -10.95
N LEU A 385 -3.07 -25.64 -11.37
CA LEU A 385 -4.48 -25.59 -11.76
C LEU A 385 -4.76 -26.39 -13.05
N TYR A 386 -3.92 -26.27 -14.07
CA TYR A 386 -4.04 -27.06 -15.30
C TYR A 386 -3.86 -28.55 -15.05
N SER A 387 -2.87 -28.92 -14.21
CA SER A 387 -2.70 -30.30 -13.77
C SER A 387 -3.96 -30.80 -13.08
N LEU A 388 -4.52 -30.00 -12.16
CA LEU A 388 -5.72 -30.36 -11.39
C LEU A 388 -6.92 -30.60 -12.29
N ALA A 389 -7.18 -29.69 -13.23
CA ALA A 389 -8.25 -29.85 -14.19
C ALA A 389 -8.07 -31.10 -15.06
N HIS A 390 -6.84 -31.38 -15.52
CA HIS A 390 -6.56 -32.59 -16.29
C HIS A 390 -6.84 -33.86 -15.50
N ASP A 391 -6.36 -33.95 -14.26
CA ASP A 391 -6.56 -35.14 -13.42
C ASP A 391 -8.04 -35.35 -13.05
N ILE A 392 -8.80 -34.28 -12.81
CA ILE A 392 -10.25 -34.35 -12.53
C ILE A 392 -11.03 -34.80 -13.78
N THR A 393 -10.70 -34.25 -14.95
CA THR A 393 -11.46 -34.52 -16.20
C THR A 393 -11.10 -35.84 -16.86
N SER A 394 -9.86 -36.30 -16.72
CA SER A 394 -9.40 -37.57 -17.30
C SER A 394 -9.89 -38.81 -16.53
N ARG A 395 -10.39 -38.63 -15.29
CA ARG A 395 -10.81 -39.73 -14.42
C ARG A 395 -12.29 -39.64 -14.13
N ARG A 396 -13.03 -40.66 -14.58
CA ARG A 396 -14.48 -40.74 -14.41
C ARG A 396 -14.90 -40.59 -12.94
N GLU A 397 -14.18 -41.21 -12.01
CA GLU A 397 -14.56 -41.18 -10.60
C GLU A 397 -14.44 -39.78 -9.97
N LEU A 398 -13.52 -38.95 -10.45
CA LEU A 398 -13.36 -37.56 -10.00
C LEU A 398 -14.30 -36.62 -10.73
N TYR A 399 -14.52 -36.85 -12.03
CA TYR A 399 -15.48 -36.05 -12.82
C TYR A 399 -16.91 -36.21 -12.31
N GLU A 400 -17.33 -37.44 -11.97
CA GLU A 400 -18.67 -37.75 -11.47
C GLU A 400 -18.82 -37.55 -9.95
N ALA A 401 -17.74 -37.19 -9.23
CA ALA A 401 -17.80 -36.95 -7.79
C ALA A 401 -18.76 -35.79 -7.46
N LYS A 402 -19.60 -35.98 -6.43
CA LYS A 402 -20.60 -35.00 -6.00
C LYS A 402 -19.96 -33.69 -5.58
N ARG A 403 -18.88 -33.78 -4.78
CA ARG A 403 -18.09 -32.64 -4.31
C ARG A 403 -16.66 -33.08 -4.07
N ILE A 404 -15.72 -32.23 -4.44
CA ILE A 404 -14.30 -32.36 -4.13
C ILE A 404 -13.93 -31.20 -3.21
N TYR A 405 -13.59 -31.51 -1.98
CA TYR A 405 -13.23 -30.51 -0.98
C TYR A 405 -11.77 -30.09 -1.13
N MET A 406 -11.55 -28.78 -1.18
CA MET A 406 -10.21 -28.20 -1.21
C MET A 406 -10.10 -27.12 -0.14
N SER A 407 -9.06 -27.21 0.70
CA SER A 407 -8.71 -26.17 1.67
C SER A 407 -7.48 -25.40 1.23
N VAL A 408 -7.40 -24.14 1.64
CA VAL A 408 -6.22 -23.31 1.41
C VAL A 408 -5.04 -23.93 2.15
N THR A 409 -3.99 -24.27 1.40
CA THR A 409 -2.75 -24.82 1.96
C THR A 409 -1.69 -23.75 1.98
N TYR A 410 -1.39 -23.30 3.20
CA TYR A 410 -0.33 -22.34 3.49
C TYR A 410 1.01 -23.05 3.69
N SER A 411 2.08 -22.43 3.18
CA SER A 411 3.46 -22.89 3.30
C SER A 411 4.37 -21.66 3.35
N ALA A 412 5.51 -21.76 4.02
CA ALA A 412 6.55 -20.72 4.01
C ALA A 412 7.54 -20.87 2.84
N HIS A 413 7.47 -21.99 2.11
CA HIS A 413 8.43 -22.39 1.06
C HIS A 413 7.73 -22.77 -0.26
N TRP A 414 6.56 -22.19 -0.53
CA TRP A 414 5.71 -22.59 -1.65
C TRP A 414 6.28 -22.19 -3.01
N LEU A 415 7.00 -21.06 -3.09
CA LEU A 415 7.49 -20.49 -4.35
C LEU A 415 9.00 -20.66 -4.51
N THR A 416 9.44 -21.91 -4.72
CA THR A 416 10.87 -22.25 -4.90
C THR A 416 11.54 -21.46 -6.02
N SER A 417 10.79 -21.11 -7.08
CA SER A 417 11.29 -20.33 -8.22
C SER A 417 11.68 -18.89 -7.85
N ALA A 418 11.15 -18.34 -6.76
CA ALA A 418 11.48 -17.00 -6.27
C ALA A 418 12.54 -17.00 -5.16
N CYS A 419 13.10 -18.16 -4.79
CA CYS A 419 14.07 -18.30 -3.70
C CYS A 419 15.24 -17.31 -3.79
N GLY A 420 15.86 -17.18 -4.97
CA GLY A 420 16.96 -16.24 -5.18
C GLY A 420 16.55 -14.79 -4.92
N SER A 421 15.34 -14.40 -5.33
CA SER A 421 14.78 -13.06 -5.07
C SER A 421 14.49 -12.84 -3.59
N PHE A 422 13.92 -13.82 -2.89
CA PHE A 422 13.64 -13.72 -1.46
C PHE A 422 14.91 -13.66 -0.61
N ASN A 423 15.95 -14.39 -0.99
CA ASN A 423 17.24 -14.35 -0.29
C ASN A 423 17.93 -12.98 -0.43
N GLN A 424 17.88 -12.37 -1.62
CA GLN A 424 18.52 -11.07 -1.87
C GLN A 424 17.66 -9.88 -1.41
N LEU A 425 16.33 -10.03 -1.44
CA LEU A 425 15.36 -9.01 -1.06
C LEU A 425 14.25 -9.62 -0.16
N PRO A 426 14.54 -9.88 1.13
CA PRO A 426 13.60 -10.52 2.05
C PRO A 426 12.26 -9.80 2.19
N VAL A 427 12.26 -8.47 2.01
CA VAL A 427 11.04 -7.65 2.01
C VAL A 427 10.01 -8.11 0.98
N LEU A 428 10.43 -8.71 -0.14
CA LEU A 428 9.51 -9.19 -1.18
C LEU A 428 8.52 -10.24 -0.65
N HIS A 429 8.95 -11.10 0.27
CA HIS A 429 8.07 -12.08 0.89
C HIS A 429 6.95 -11.40 1.70
N TYR A 430 7.30 -10.35 2.44
CA TYR A 430 6.35 -9.56 3.21
C TYR A 430 5.41 -8.73 2.33
N LEU A 431 5.94 -8.09 1.29
CA LEU A 431 5.14 -7.31 0.34
C LEU A 431 4.15 -8.18 -0.42
N LEU A 432 4.57 -9.39 -0.79
CA LEU A 432 3.75 -10.34 -1.52
C LEU A 432 2.57 -10.79 -0.67
N ASN A 433 2.77 -11.09 0.61
CA ASN A 433 1.69 -11.47 1.54
C ASN A 433 0.72 -12.51 0.95
N VAL A 434 1.26 -13.39 0.11
CA VAL A 434 0.65 -14.61 -0.40
C VAL A 434 1.56 -15.69 0.13
N ASP A 435 1.03 -16.63 0.88
CA ASP A 435 1.74 -17.76 1.48
C ASP A 435 0.99 -19.08 1.20
N TYR A 436 0.10 -19.06 0.20
CA TYR A 436 -0.68 -20.21 -0.23
C TYR A 436 -0.25 -20.72 -1.62
N LEU A 437 -0.45 -22.02 -1.85
CA LEU A 437 -0.11 -22.68 -3.10
C LEU A 437 -1.12 -22.38 -4.23
N LEU A 438 -2.40 -22.63 -3.96
CA LEU A 438 -3.52 -22.43 -4.87
C LEU A 438 -4.79 -22.15 -4.06
N LEU A 439 -5.59 -21.19 -4.52
CA LEU A 439 -6.88 -20.85 -3.92
C LEU A 439 -7.96 -21.85 -4.36
N PRO A 440 -8.80 -22.37 -3.46
CA PRO A 440 -9.94 -23.25 -3.79
C PRO A 440 -10.97 -22.63 -4.73
N GLU A 441 -10.95 -21.31 -4.89
CA GLU A 441 -11.77 -20.53 -5.82
C GLU A 441 -11.26 -20.62 -7.27
N SER A 442 -10.07 -21.19 -7.51
CA SER A 442 -9.45 -21.22 -8.83
C SER A 442 -10.04 -22.23 -9.86
N PRO A 443 -10.50 -23.44 -9.48
CA PRO A 443 -11.01 -24.45 -10.42
C PRO A 443 -12.12 -23.99 -11.37
N PRO A 444 -13.09 -23.15 -10.95
CA PRO A 444 -14.09 -22.57 -11.85
C PRO A 444 -13.52 -21.84 -13.07
N PHE A 445 -12.31 -21.27 -13.00
CA PHE A 445 -11.67 -20.63 -14.16
C PHE A 445 -11.38 -21.60 -15.32
N LEU A 446 -11.30 -22.90 -15.04
CA LEU A 446 -11.14 -23.96 -16.05
C LEU A 446 -12.43 -24.76 -16.29
N GLY A 447 -13.57 -24.28 -15.80
CA GLY A 447 -14.87 -24.95 -15.93
C GLY A 447 -15.09 -26.11 -14.95
N ILE A 448 -14.22 -26.28 -13.95
CA ILE A 448 -14.39 -27.31 -12.92
C ILE A 448 -15.34 -26.77 -11.83
N THR A 449 -16.52 -27.37 -11.72
CA THR A 449 -17.61 -26.90 -10.86
C THR A 449 -17.88 -27.76 -9.62
N ASN A 450 -17.32 -28.97 -9.58
CA ASN A 450 -17.50 -29.89 -8.46
C ASN A 450 -16.48 -29.71 -7.33
N VAL A 451 -15.52 -28.78 -7.46
CA VAL A 451 -14.59 -28.41 -6.37
C VAL A 451 -15.22 -27.32 -5.49
N VAL A 452 -15.22 -27.53 -4.19
CA VAL A 452 -15.81 -26.62 -3.20
C VAL A 452 -14.82 -26.27 -2.10
N ILE A 453 -14.95 -25.04 -1.58
CA ILE A 453 -14.13 -24.54 -0.48
C ILE A 453 -14.42 -25.34 0.79
N GLU A 454 -13.39 -25.97 1.33
CA GLU A 454 -13.44 -26.63 2.63
C GLU A 454 -13.09 -25.64 3.73
N ARG A 455 -14.10 -25.23 4.52
CA ARG A 455 -13.91 -24.28 5.63
C ARG A 455 -13.17 -24.89 6.82
N GLU A 456 -13.20 -26.22 6.96
CA GLU A 456 -12.53 -26.95 8.03
C GLU A 456 -11.32 -27.71 7.46
N ARG A 457 -10.16 -27.05 7.32
CA ARG A 457 -8.85 -27.58 6.85
C ARG A 457 -8.44 -28.96 7.42
N ARG A 458 -9.13 -29.41 8.47
CA ARG A 458 -8.96 -30.67 9.16
C ARG A 458 -9.46 -31.87 8.34
N ASN A 459 -10.48 -31.79 7.48
CA ASN A 459 -11.03 -33.03 6.90
C ASN A 459 -10.16 -33.57 5.75
N ALA A 460 -9.76 -32.76 4.76
CA ALA A 460 -8.88 -33.23 3.67
C ALA A 460 -7.53 -33.76 4.18
N THR A 461 -6.89 -33.03 5.10
CA THR A 461 -5.59 -33.45 5.66
C THR A 461 -5.73 -34.72 6.53
N ARG A 462 -6.86 -34.89 7.25
CA ARG A 462 -7.13 -36.11 8.04
C ARG A 462 -7.32 -37.35 7.18
N VAL A 463 -7.82 -37.24 5.95
CA VAL A 463 -7.95 -38.40 5.05
C VAL A 463 -6.57 -39.00 4.77
N GLY A 464 -5.57 -38.16 4.47
CA GLY A 464 -4.18 -38.61 4.32
C GLY A 464 -3.60 -39.23 5.58
N TYR A 465 -3.82 -38.62 6.76
CA TYR A 465 -3.32 -39.17 8.03
C TYR A 465 -3.98 -40.49 8.45
N ARG A 466 -5.21 -40.76 8.00
CA ARG A 466 -5.92 -42.02 8.28
C ARG A 466 -5.50 -43.19 7.38
N GLY A 467 -4.49 -43.00 6.52
CA GLY A 467 -3.90 -44.06 5.72
C GLY A 467 -4.70 -44.45 4.48
N TYR A 468 -5.67 -43.63 4.05
CA TYR A 468 -6.36 -43.87 2.79
C TYR A 468 -5.40 -43.69 1.60
N PRO A 469 -5.37 -44.62 0.62
CA PRO A 469 -4.51 -44.47 -0.55
C PRO A 469 -5.02 -43.31 -1.43
N PRO A 470 -4.15 -42.42 -1.91
CA PRO A 470 -4.55 -41.38 -2.86
C PRO A 470 -4.91 -42.01 -4.21
N LEU A 471 -6.01 -41.56 -4.82
CA LEU A 471 -6.38 -41.92 -6.19
C LEU A 471 -5.44 -41.25 -7.22
N VAL A 472 -5.01 -40.03 -6.89
CA VAL A 472 -4.03 -39.25 -7.65
C VAL A 472 -2.94 -38.78 -6.70
N ASP A 473 -1.69 -39.01 -7.06
CA ASP A 473 -0.52 -38.48 -6.37
C ASP A 473 0.45 -37.93 -7.44
N ASN A 474 0.63 -36.61 -7.47
CA ASN A 474 1.53 -35.95 -8.41
C ASN A 474 2.43 -34.91 -7.72
N LEU A 475 3.13 -34.08 -8.49
CA LEU A 475 4.03 -33.06 -7.94
C LEU A 475 3.31 -32.03 -7.04
N TYR A 476 2.11 -31.61 -7.42
CA TYR A 476 1.41 -30.47 -6.81
C TYR A 476 0.48 -30.87 -5.67
N TYR A 477 -0.16 -32.04 -5.74
CA TYR A 477 -1.22 -32.43 -4.79
C TYR A 477 -1.41 -33.94 -4.70
N ARG A 478 -2.25 -34.34 -3.74
CA ARG A 478 -2.90 -35.64 -3.63
C ARG A 478 -4.40 -35.46 -3.71
N ILE A 479 -5.08 -36.36 -4.41
CA ILE A 479 -6.54 -36.45 -4.42
C ILE A 479 -6.95 -37.77 -3.80
N TYR A 480 -7.76 -37.71 -2.75
CA TYR A 480 -8.39 -38.88 -2.13
C TYR A 480 -9.86 -38.92 -2.52
N LEU A 481 -10.39 -40.12 -2.74
CA LEU A 481 -11.80 -40.33 -3.04
C LEU A 481 -12.41 -41.28 -2.00
N LEU A 482 -13.47 -40.84 -1.33
CA LEU A 482 -14.21 -41.61 -0.32
C LEU A 482 -15.69 -41.66 -0.73
N GLY A 483 -16.08 -42.75 -1.42
CA GLY A 483 -17.38 -42.81 -2.07
C GLY A 483 -17.51 -41.74 -3.15
N ASP A 484 -18.54 -40.91 -3.07
CA ASP A 484 -18.79 -39.83 -4.03
C ASP A 484 -18.09 -38.50 -3.68
N TYR A 485 -17.25 -38.48 -2.63
CA TYR A 485 -16.62 -37.26 -2.12
C TYR A 485 -15.10 -37.29 -2.27
N GLY A 486 -14.56 -36.27 -2.94
CA GLY A 486 -13.13 -36.09 -3.12
C GLY A 486 -12.52 -35.13 -2.10
N PHE A 487 -11.20 -35.24 -1.88
CA PHE A 487 -10.43 -34.33 -1.03
C PHE A 487 -9.09 -34.03 -1.69
N ILE A 488 -8.81 -32.75 -1.94
CA ILE A 488 -7.54 -32.28 -2.51
C ILE A 488 -6.65 -31.79 -1.36
N VAL A 489 -5.43 -32.32 -1.31
CA VAL A 489 -4.38 -31.86 -0.39
C VAL A 489 -3.19 -31.41 -1.21
N MET A 490 -2.93 -30.11 -1.21
CA MET A 490 -1.76 -29.54 -1.90
C MET A 490 -0.47 -29.95 -1.18
N LYS A 491 0.61 -30.15 -1.95
CA LYS A 491 1.93 -30.51 -1.43
C LYS A 491 2.84 -29.30 -1.36
N GLU A 492 3.57 -29.19 -0.26
CA GLU A 492 4.73 -28.31 -0.20
C GLU A 492 5.83 -28.87 -1.13
N PRO A 493 6.50 -28.02 -1.94
CA PRO A 493 7.63 -28.44 -2.76
C PRO A 493 8.72 -29.15 -1.93
N SER A 494 9.38 -30.15 -2.51
CA SER A 494 10.39 -30.95 -1.81
C SER A 494 11.64 -30.13 -1.44
N ARG A 495 12.03 -30.15 -0.16
CA ARG A 495 13.20 -29.43 0.38
C ARG A 495 14.57 -29.99 -0.02
N THR A 496 14.63 -31.20 -0.58
CA THR A 496 15.87 -31.95 -0.77
C THR A 496 16.64 -31.65 -2.06
N ARG A 497 16.12 -30.80 -2.97
CA ARG A 497 16.73 -30.55 -4.28
C ARG A 497 17.04 -29.08 -4.61
N ALA A 498 16.68 -28.13 -3.75
CA ALA A 498 17.01 -26.71 -3.95
C ALA A 498 18.15 -26.30 -3.01
N PRO A 499 19.24 -25.67 -3.51
CA PRO A 499 20.24 -25.11 -2.63
C PRO A 499 19.62 -23.88 -1.94
N LEU A 500 19.38 -24.01 -0.63
CA LEU A 500 19.06 -22.92 0.30
C LEU A 500 17.78 -22.11 -0.02
N CYS A 501 16.65 -22.83 -0.18
CA CYS A 501 15.31 -22.50 0.32
C CYS A 501 14.51 -23.80 0.46
#